data_AF-A0A959YXF9-F1
#
_entry.id   AF-A0A959YXF9-F1
#
_cell.length_a   1.000
_cell.length_b   1.000
_cell.length_c   1.000
_cell.angle_alpha   90.00
_cell.angle_beta   90.00
_cell.angle_gamma   90.00
#
_symmetry.space_group_name_H-M   'P 1'
#
loop_
_entity.id
_entity.type
_entity.pdbx_description
1 polymer ?
#
loop_
_entity_poly.entity_id
_entity_poly.type
_entity_poly.pdbx_seq_one_letter_code
_entity_poly.pdbx_strand_id
1 'polypeptide(L)'
;PGGMGPQAMGESDPVAGWWIGPNPTRGGLFVAMPGINGLFAVDLLDLRGRQLRSEEGSTSGTVELDLHGLAAGTYLVHVRSDGLHKTFRLVRE
;
A
#
# COMPACT_ATOMS: atom_id res chain seq x y z
N PRO A 1 9.21 44.69 17.20
CA PRO A 1 8.08 44.05 16.50
C PRO A 1 8.45 42.60 16.15
N GLY A 2 7.89 41.64 16.90
CA GLY A 2 7.91 40.22 16.49
C GLY A 2 7.21 40.07 15.13
N GLY A 3 7.46 39.06 14.33
CA GLY A 3 7.93 37.71 14.63
C GLY A 3 7.08 36.82 13.72
N MET A 4 7.73 35.86 13.07
CA MET A 4 7.22 34.55 12.62
C MET A 4 8.11 34.09 11.46
N GLY A 5 9.10 33.27 11.83
CA GLY A 5 9.69 32.31 10.91
C GLY A 5 8.63 31.32 10.41
N PRO A 6 8.99 30.49 9.42
CA PRO A 6 8.02 29.75 8.62
C PRO A 6 7.19 28.85 9.51
N GLN A 7 5.88 29.03 9.51
CA GLN A 7 4.97 28.06 10.10
C GLN A 7 5.08 26.82 9.23
N ALA A 8 5.77 25.80 9.77
CA ALA A 8 5.77 24.45 9.25
C ALA A 8 4.32 23.98 9.19
N MET A 9 3.71 24.15 8.02
CA MET A 9 2.47 23.48 7.65
C MET A 9 2.81 22.00 7.71
N GLY A 10 2.28 21.30 8.71
CA GLY A 10 2.44 19.87 8.85
C GLY A 10 1.91 19.22 7.58
N GLU A 11 2.82 18.79 6.72
CA GLU A 11 2.55 17.85 5.65
C GLU A 11 1.99 16.60 6.34
N SER A 12 0.67 16.46 6.39
CA SER A 12 0.05 15.23 6.86
C SER A 12 0.45 14.18 5.84
N ASP A 13 1.47 13.38 6.13
CA ASP A 13 1.96 12.32 5.25
C ASP A 13 0.75 11.51 4.75
N PRO A 14 0.32 11.66 3.48
CA PRO A 14 -0.92 11.05 3.00
C PRO A 14 -0.85 9.51 3.04
N VAL A 15 0.35 8.97 3.18
CA VAL A 15 0.66 7.54 3.29
C VAL A 15 0.71 7.01 4.73
N ALA A 16 0.68 7.87 5.76
CA ALA A 16 0.78 7.46 7.16
C ALA A 16 -0.38 6.55 7.59
N GLY A 17 -1.55 6.68 6.95
CA GLY A 17 -2.73 5.85 7.22
C GLY A 17 -2.81 4.53 6.45
N TRP A 18 -1.91 4.28 5.50
CA TRP A 18 -2.00 3.07 4.67
C TRP A 18 -1.48 1.84 5.41
N TRP A 19 -2.23 0.74 5.35
CA TRP A 19 -1.90 -0.51 6.03
C TRP A 19 -2.27 -1.74 5.20
N ILE A 20 -1.64 -2.88 5.51
CA ILE A 20 -1.99 -4.18 4.95
C ILE A 20 -2.23 -5.20 6.07
N GLY A 21 -3.15 -6.14 5.89
CA GLY A 21 -3.39 -7.20 6.87
C GLY A 21 -4.44 -8.22 6.42
N PRO A 22 -4.43 -9.44 7.00
CA PRO A 22 -3.51 -9.92 8.03
C PRO A 22 -2.10 -10.18 7.47
N ASN A 23 -1.11 -10.15 8.36
CA ASN A 23 0.28 -10.51 8.07
C ASN A 23 0.92 -11.17 9.31
N PRO A 24 1.24 -12.48 9.29
CA PRO A 24 1.15 -13.39 8.14
C PRO A 24 -0.29 -13.64 7.65
N THR A 25 -0.43 -14.13 6.42
CA THR A 25 -1.71 -14.56 5.83
C THR A 25 -1.64 -15.96 5.23
N ARG A 26 -2.79 -16.63 5.09
CA ARG A 26 -2.92 -17.95 4.43
C ARG A 26 -3.54 -17.89 3.03
N GLY A 27 -4.05 -16.73 2.61
CA GLY A 27 -4.78 -16.65 1.35
C GLY A 27 -5.39 -15.29 1.03
N GLY A 28 -5.98 -14.60 2.00
CA GLY A 28 -6.57 -13.28 1.79
C GLY A 28 -5.71 -12.15 2.37
N LEU A 29 -5.61 -11.04 1.65
CA LEU A 29 -4.96 -9.83 2.16
C LEU A 29 -5.82 -8.60 1.88
N PHE A 30 -6.00 -7.76 2.90
CA PHE A 30 -6.59 -6.44 2.77
C PHE A 30 -5.50 -5.37 2.67
N VAL A 31 -5.69 -4.42 1.78
CA VAL A 31 -4.84 -3.24 1.58
C VAL A 31 -5.71 -2.01 1.71
N ALA A 32 -5.53 -1.26 2.79
CA ALA A 32 -6.30 -0.05 3.05
C ALA A 32 -5.47 1.19 2.72
N MET A 33 -6.08 2.08 1.92
CA MET A 33 -5.43 3.29 1.40
C MET A 33 -6.33 4.50 1.62
N PRO A 34 -6.54 4.93 2.89
CA PRO A 34 -7.31 6.13 3.16
C PRO A 34 -6.65 7.37 2.55
N GLY A 35 -7.46 8.32 2.12
CA GLY A 35 -6.99 9.60 1.59
C GLY A 35 -6.56 9.59 0.12
N ILE A 36 -6.66 8.46 -0.59
CA ILE A 36 -6.46 8.44 -2.05
C ILE A 36 -7.64 9.10 -2.76
N ASN A 37 -7.36 10.12 -3.58
CA ASN A 37 -8.31 10.67 -4.52
C ASN A 37 -7.78 10.41 -5.94
N GLY A 38 -8.41 9.50 -6.67
CA GLY A 38 -8.02 9.16 -8.04
C GLY A 38 -7.49 7.74 -8.21
N LEU A 39 -6.73 7.54 -9.29
CA LEU A 39 -6.25 6.22 -9.69
C LEU A 39 -5.19 5.69 -8.72
N PHE A 40 -5.30 4.41 -8.39
CA PHE A 40 -4.30 3.66 -7.64
C PHE A 40 -4.04 2.30 -8.28
N ALA A 41 -2.86 1.75 -7.97
CA ALA A 41 -2.49 0.38 -8.30
C ALA A 41 -1.89 -0.30 -7.05
N VAL A 42 -2.22 -1.56 -6.85
CA VAL A 42 -1.68 -2.44 -5.82
C VAL A 42 -1.05 -3.64 -6.50
N ASP A 43 0.28 -3.68 -6.53
CA ASP A 43 1.06 -4.74 -7.16
C ASP A 43 1.62 -5.70 -6.12
N LEU A 44 1.40 -7.00 -6.31
CA LEU A 44 2.07 -8.05 -5.56
C LEU A 44 3.30 -8.51 -6.33
N LEU A 45 4.46 -8.47 -5.69
CA LEU A 45 5.75 -8.78 -6.29
C LEU A 45 6.44 -9.93 -5.52
N ASP A 46 7.18 -10.78 -6.22
CA ASP A 46 8.17 -11.66 -5.58
C ASP A 46 9.43 -10.88 -5.15
N LEU A 47 10.33 -11.51 -4.38
CA LEU A 47 11.56 -10.86 -3.88
C LEU A 47 12.53 -10.43 -4.99
N ARG A 48 12.34 -10.87 -6.24
CA ARG A 48 13.14 -10.43 -7.40
C ARG A 48 12.45 -9.26 -8.12
N GLY A 49 11.37 -8.72 -7.57
CA GLY A 49 10.60 -7.62 -8.17
C GLY A 49 9.69 -8.08 -9.31
N ARG A 50 9.51 -9.38 -9.54
CA ARG A 50 8.59 -9.86 -10.57
C ARG A 50 7.16 -9.72 -10.08
N GLN A 51 6.34 -9.01 -10.85
CA GLN A 51 4.92 -8.87 -10.59
C GLN A 51 4.19 -10.21 -10.76
N LEU A 52 3.42 -10.56 -9.74
CA LEU A 52 2.60 -11.78 -9.68
C LEU A 52 1.12 -11.47 -9.85
N ARG A 53 0.67 -10.35 -9.26
CA ARG A 53 -0.72 -9.85 -9.32
C ARG A 53 -0.71 -8.32 -9.32
N SER A 54 -1.77 -7.71 -9.84
CA SER A 54 -1.98 -6.28 -9.83
C SER A 54 -3.47 -6.00 -9.81
N GLU A 55 -3.89 -5.12 -8.90
CA GLU A 55 -5.26 -4.62 -8.80
C GLU A 55 -5.22 -3.10 -8.95
N GLU A 56 -6.09 -2.55 -9.78
CA GLU A 56 -6.20 -1.12 -10.03
C GLU A 56 -7.60 -0.62 -9.67
N GLY A 57 -7.70 0.64 -9.26
CA GLY A 57 -8.98 1.27 -8.95
C GLY A 57 -8.89 2.78 -8.89
N SER A 58 -10.03 3.42 -8.66
CA SER A 58 -10.17 4.88 -8.83
C SER A 58 -10.72 5.60 -7.59
N THR A 59 -10.92 4.89 -6.49
CA THR A 59 -11.50 5.43 -5.25
C THR A 59 -10.72 4.97 -4.03
N SER A 60 -10.55 5.81 -3.01
CA SER A 60 -9.99 5.37 -1.72
C SER A 60 -10.81 4.24 -1.12
N GLY A 61 -10.14 3.30 -0.48
CA GLY A 61 -10.82 2.24 0.25
C GLY A 61 -9.90 1.11 0.66
N THR A 62 -10.52 -0.04 0.85
CA THR A 62 -9.85 -1.31 1.11
C THR A 62 -9.95 -2.18 -0.14
N VAL A 63 -8.81 -2.65 -0.63
CA VAL A 63 -8.72 -3.64 -1.70
C VAL A 63 -8.45 -5.00 -1.07
N GLU A 64 -9.12 -6.03 -1.57
CA GLU A 64 -8.84 -7.41 -1.21
C GLU A 64 -8.03 -8.07 -2.32
N LEU A 65 -6.95 -8.74 -1.93
CA LEU A 65 -6.08 -9.52 -2.79
C LEU A 65 -6.23 -11.00 -2.45
N ASP A 66 -6.57 -11.81 -3.46
CA ASP A 66 -6.53 -13.26 -3.36
C ASP A 66 -5.11 -13.77 -3.69
N LEU A 67 -4.50 -14.43 -2.70
CA LEU A 67 -3.18 -15.02 -2.74
C LEU A 67 -3.23 -16.55 -2.81
N HIS A 68 -4.40 -17.16 -3.01
CA HIS A 68 -4.52 -18.59 -3.25
C HIS A 68 -3.69 -19.01 -4.49
N GLY A 69 -3.14 -20.22 -4.42
CA GLY A 69 -2.27 -20.76 -5.47
C GLY A 69 -0.81 -20.27 -5.47
N LEU A 70 -0.47 -19.26 -4.67
CA LEU A 70 0.94 -18.87 -4.49
C LEU A 70 1.68 -19.88 -3.59
N ALA A 71 3.01 -19.77 -3.48
CA ALA A 71 3.80 -20.55 -2.54
C ALA A 71 3.90 -19.83 -1.18
N ALA A 72 4.10 -20.57 -0.09
CA ALA A 72 4.45 -19.97 1.19
C ALA A 72 5.78 -19.21 1.04
N GLY A 73 5.90 -18.04 1.66
CA GLY A 73 7.09 -17.21 1.53
C GLY A 73 6.85 -15.72 1.76
N THR A 74 7.88 -14.92 1.45
CA THR A 74 7.84 -13.47 1.57
C THR A 74 7.57 -12.81 0.22
N TYR A 75 6.71 -11.80 0.23
CA TYR A 75 6.31 -11.01 -0.92
C TYR A 75 6.41 -9.52 -0.60
N LEU A 76 6.39 -8.70 -1.64
CA LEU A 76 6.26 -7.25 -1.51
C LEU A 76 4.92 -6.82 -2.08
N VAL A 77 4.22 -5.95 -1.37
CA VAL A 77 3.02 -5.27 -1.85
C VAL A 77 3.39 -3.83 -2.12
N HIS A 78 3.34 -3.43 -3.37
CA HIS A 78 3.64 -2.08 -3.80
C HIS A 78 2.35 -1.35 -4.12
N VAL A 79 2.06 -0.30 -3.37
CA VAL A 79 0.90 0.57 -3.58
C VAL A 79 1.37 1.85 -4.24
N ARG A 80 0.72 2.28 -5.31
CA ARG A 80 1.03 3.50 -6.07
C ARG A 80 -0.23 4.30 -6.35
N SER A 81 -0.22 5.62 -6.13
CA SER A 81 -1.31 6.52 -6.50
C SER A 81 -0.81 7.97 -6.57
N ASP A 82 -1.09 8.67 -7.67
CA ASP A 82 -0.76 10.09 -7.90
C ASP A 82 0.56 10.58 -7.24
N GLY A 83 1.68 9.97 -7.64
CA GLY A 83 3.03 10.31 -7.12
C GLY A 83 3.38 9.70 -5.76
N LEU A 84 2.39 9.23 -4.99
CA LEU A 84 2.59 8.48 -3.75
C LEU A 84 2.93 7.02 -4.06
N HIS A 85 3.89 6.49 -3.31
CA HIS A 85 4.25 5.08 -3.37
C HIS A 85 4.56 4.56 -1.96
N LYS A 86 4.14 3.33 -1.68
CA LYS A 86 4.46 2.64 -0.43
C LYS A 86 4.67 1.17 -0.68
N THR A 87 5.71 0.61 -0.07
CA THR A 87 5.99 -0.83 -0.14
C THR A 87 5.78 -1.45 1.23
N PHE A 88 5.04 -2.56 1.26
CA PHE A 88 4.84 -3.36 2.45
C PHE A 88 5.46 -4.75 2.26
N ARG A 89 6.03 -5.29 3.33
CA ARG A 89 6.46 -6.69 3.37
C ARG A 89 5.29 -7.57 3.82
N LEU A 90 5.02 -8.63 3.07
CA LEU A 90 3.98 -9.60 3.36
C LEU A 90 4.61 -10.99 3.57
N VAL A 91 4.13 -11.72 4.58
CA VAL A 91 4.43 -13.14 4.80
C VAL A 91 3.19 -13.96 4.52
N ARG A 92 3.33 -14.96 3.66
CA ARG A 92 2.30 -15.97 3.38
C ARG A 92 2.72 -17.32 3.92
N GLU A 93 1.84 -17.97 4.67
CA GLU A 93 2.01 -19.32 5.25
C GLU A 93 1.33 -20.41 4.44
#